data_AF-A0A067MH47-F1
#
_entry.id   AF-A0A067MH47-F1
#
_cell.length_a   1.000
_cell.length_b   1.000
_cell.length_c   1.000
_cell.angle_alpha   90.00
_cell.angle_beta   90.00
_cell.angle_gamma   90.00
#
_symmetry.space_group_name_H-M   'P 1'
#
loop_
_entity.id
_entity.type
_entity.pdbx_description
1 polymer ?
#
loop_
_entity_poly.entity_id
_entity_poly.type
_entity_poly.pdbx_seq_one_letter_code
_entity_poly.pdbx_strand_id
1 'polypeptide(L)'
;MAASLEEMDAGTDTDNCEDINPTAATRAHVEPESTRSDLAAELQLREISPIKAKQGFISPINTLPVELLSHIFLIGALRDIEEFTPFPSSSIAASHVCRRWREISISTPSLWTHFRPRAHVEWTLRAQGLPQDFLVPPGRLRDCKNHEPNLRNMRSLRIHSPAVQYGRWGFDLSSCCMSLPAPNMKLLQLSGDDYGEGHGHHFSRVKFPSSPFRGQHNLKEVVISRCGFRAWDSLIFAGLRRLDLHGIPDSLHVDKLLSILTACPTLEELSIRECDIAL
;
A
#
# COMPACT_ATOMS: atom_id res chain seq x y z
N MET A 1 53.82 7.02 77.79
CA MET A 1 53.12 6.77 76.51
C MET A 1 51.78 7.48 76.58
N ALA A 2 51.71 8.75 76.17
CA ALA A 2 50.49 9.56 76.21
C ALA A 2 50.59 10.82 75.34
N ALA A 3 49.44 11.21 74.76
CA ALA A 3 48.95 12.59 74.56
C ALA A 3 49.58 13.57 73.54
N SER A 4 48.72 13.93 72.56
CA SER A 4 48.29 15.31 72.20
C SER A 4 49.01 16.23 71.19
N LEU A 5 48.15 16.80 70.31
CA LEU A 5 48.05 18.19 69.78
C LEU A 5 49.15 18.83 68.87
N GLU A 6 48.65 19.41 67.75
CA GLU A 6 48.98 20.72 67.10
C GLU A 6 50.45 21.08 66.72
N GLU A 7 50.78 21.80 65.63
CA GLU A 7 50.11 22.36 64.43
C GLU A 7 51.18 22.38 63.29
N MET A 8 50.81 22.46 61.99
CA MET A 8 51.73 22.98 60.95
C MET A 8 51.06 23.47 59.65
N ASP A 9 51.02 24.81 59.50
CA ASP A 9 51.10 25.72 58.34
C ASP A 9 50.54 25.40 56.92
N ALA A 10 50.18 26.46 56.17
CA ALA A 10 49.31 26.42 54.98
C ALA A 10 49.89 26.98 53.66
N GLY A 11 49.35 26.44 52.54
CA GLY A 11 49.15 27.07 51.22
C GLY A 11 50.37 27.27 50.30
N THR A 12 50.24 27.80 49.07
CA THR A 12 49.15 27.87 48.06
C THR A 12 49.81 28.36 46.74
N ASP A 13 49.31 28.16 45.51
CA ASP A 13 48.08 27.53 44.98
C ASP A 13 48.40 26.84 43.61
N THR A 14 47.41 26.24 42.92
CA THR A 14 47.65 25.47 41.66
C THR A 14 47.62 26.28 40.36
N ASP A 15 48.59 25.99 39.49
CA ASP A 15 48.75 26.50 38.12
C ASP A 15 47.55 26.14 37.21
N ASN A 16 46.98 27.14 36.53
CA ASN A 16 45.83 26.94 35.64
C ASN A 16 45.94 27.86 34.42
N CYS A 17 46.25 27.27 33.26
CA CYS A 17 46.40 27.97 31.99
C CYS A 17 45.04 28.04 31.28
N GLU A 18 44.44 29.22 31.16
CA GLU A 18 43.21 29.42 30.38
C GLU A 18 43.54 29.93 28.96
N ASP A 19 43.13 29.14 27.96
CA ASP A 19 43.28 29.46 26.54
C ASP A 19 42.46 30.68 26.11
N ILE A 20 43.10 31.55 25.32
CA ILE A 20 42.46 32.71 24.68
C ILE A 20 41.44 32.21 23.64
N ASN A 21 40.14 32.47 23.87
CA ASN A 21 39.06 31.99 23.02
C ASN A 21 38.56 33.06 22.01
N PRO A 22 38.87 32.96 20.70
CA PRO A 22 38.56 33.99 19.71
C PRO A 22 37.19 33.76 19.04
N THR A 23 36.09 33.74 19.81
CA THR A 23 34.73 33.46 19.27
C THR A 23 33.66 34.53 19.56
N ALA A 24 33.99 35.62 20.26
CA ALA A 24 33.03 36.66 20.60
C ALA A 24 32.79 37.72 19.49
N ALA A 25 33.78 37.98 18.63
CA ALA A 25 33.75 39.12 17.70
C ALA A 25 32.87 38.92 16.45
N THR A 26 32.60 37.68 16.05
CA THR A 26 31.95 37.37 14.75
C THR A 26 30.42 37.38 14.80
N ARG A 27 29.81 37.35 15.99
CA ARG A 27 28.36 37.12 16.16
C ARG A 27 27.45 38.33 15.91
N ALA A 28 28.00 39.55 15.85
CA ALA A 28 27.20 40.78 15.71
C ALA A 28 26.81 41.13 14.25
N HIS A 29 27.35 40.45 13.24
CA HIS A 29 27.17 40.81 11.83
C HIS A 29 26.25 39.90 11.00
N VAL A 30 25.82 38.74 11.52
CA VAL A 30 25.10 37.71 10.72
C VAL A 30 23.56 37.85 10.77
N GLU A 31 23.00 38.32 11.89
CA GLU A 31 21.56 38.54 12.11
C GLU A 31 20.86 39.45 11.06
N PRO A 32 21.42 40.60 10.62
CA PRO A 32 20.72 41.52 9.72
C PRO A 32 20.71 41.06 8.25
N GLU A 33 21.52 40.07 7.89
CA GLU A 33 21.51 39.50 6.54
C GLU A 33 20.50 38.36 6.40
N SER A 34 20.36 37.49 7.41
CA SER A 34 19.32 36.44 7.40
C SER A 34 17.93 37.06 7.30
N THR A 35 17.58 38.01 8.18
CA THR A 35 16.26 38.66 8.18
C THR A 35 15.96 39.41 6.88
N ARG A 36 16.97 39.97 6.20
CA ARG A 36 16.83 40.56 4.87
C ARG A 36 16.64 39.51 3.78
N SER A 37 17.34 38.39 3.86
CA SER A 37 17.21 37.24 2.95
C SER A 37 15.82 36.59 3.07
N ASP A 38 15.35 36.39 4.30
CA ASP A 38 14.03 35.81 4.61
C ASP A 38 12.90 36.74 4.11
N LEU A 39 13.01 38.04 4.36
CA LEU A 39 12.06 39.03 3.84
C LEU A 39 12.10 39.12 2.31
N ALA A 40 13.28 39.05 1.68
CA ALA A 40 13.40 39.01 0.23
C ALA A 40 12.77 37.74 -0.37
N ALA A 41 12.97 36.59 0.26
CA ALA A 41 12.33 35.34 -0.14
C ALA A 41 10.80 35.39 0.02
N GLU A 42 10.29 35.97 1.11
CA GLU A 42 8.85 36.12 1.34
C GLU A 42 8.21 37.10 0.34
N LEU A 43 8.88 38.21 0.01
CA LEU A 43 8.46 39.15 -1.03
C LEU A 43 8.47 38.51 -2.43
N GLN A 44 9.53 37.78 -2.79
CA GLN A 44 9.59 37.03 -4.04
C GLN A 44 8.48 35.97 -4.12
N LEU A 45 8.22 35.22 -3.04
CA LEU A 45 7.12 34.26 -2.99
C LEU A 45 5.75 34.94 -3.16
N ARG A 46 5.56 36.15 -2.60
CA ARG A 46 4.34 36.96 -2.80
C ARG A 46 4.17 37.44 -4.24
N GLU A 47 5.23 37.85 -4.93
CA GLU A 47 5.15 38.28 -6.35
C GLU A 47 4.98 37.11 -7.33
N ILE A 48 5.61 35.96 -7.06
CA ILE A 48 5.52 34.76 -7.90
C ILE A 48 4.16 34.07 -7.75
N SER A 49 3.51 34.18 -6.58
CA SER A 49 2.20 33.59 -6.29
C SER A 49 1.08 33.95 -7.30
N PRO A 50 0.79 35.24 -7.60
CA PRO A 50 -0.23 35.61 -8.58
C PRO A 50 0.15 35.22 -10.02
N ILE A 51 1.44 35.16 -10.36
CA ILE A 51 1.92 34.74 -11.69
C ILE A 51 1.64 33.25 -11.89
N LYS A 52 2.00 32.40 -10.92
CA LYS A 52 1.66 30.96 -10.93
C LYS A 52 0.15 30.71 -10.90
N ALA A 53 -0.60 31.49 -10.14
CA ALA A 53 -2.06 31.39 -10.10
C ALA A 53 -2.70 31.73 -11.46
N LYS A 54 -2.21 32.74 -12.19
CA LYS A 54 -2.67 33.06 -13.54
C LYS A 54 -2.24 32.03 -14.59
N GLN A 55 -1.01 31.51 -14.52
CA GLN A 55 -0.55 30.42 -15.41
C GLN A 55 -1.35 29.12 -15.22
N GLY A 56 -1.91 28.90 -14.03
CA GLY A 56 -2.84 27.80 -13.77
C GLY A 56 -4.03 27.73 -14.74
N PHE A 57 -4.51 28.86 -15.27
CA PHE A 57 -5.61 28.91 -16.24
C PHE A 57 -5.18 28.73 -17.72
N ILE A 58 -3.88 28.72 -18.01
CA ILE A 58 -3.36 28.69 -19.40
C ILE A 58 -3.20 27.26 -19.92
N SER A 59 -2.99 26.27 -19.06
CA SER A 59 -2.92 24.87 -19.48
C SER A 59 -4.33 24.33 -19.80
N PRO A 60 -4.59 23.78 -21.01
CA PRO A 60 -5.92 23.29 -21.40
C PRO A 60 -6.53 22.25 -20.45
N ILE A 61 -5.69 21.46 -19.77
CA ILE A 61 -6.17 20.48 -18.77
C ILE A 61 -6.88 21.15 -17.58
N ASN A 62 -6.57 22.42 -17.30
CA ASN A 62 -7.17 23.19 -16.21
C ASN A 62 -8.45 23.94 -16.62
N THR A 63 -8.91 23.84 -17.87
CA THR A 63 -10.26 24.27 -18.27
C THR A 63 -11.29 23.14 -18.18
N LEU A 64 -10.84 21.88 -18.02
CA LEU A 64 -11.73 20.73 -17.86
C LEU A 64 -12.63 20.88 -16.61
N PRO A 65 -13.91 20.46 -16.68
CA PRO A 65 -14.77 20.26 -15.51
C PRO A 65 -14.12 19.34 -14.46
N VAL A 66 -14.54 19.49 -13.21
CA VAL A 66 -13.97 18.72 -12.08
C VAL A 66 -14.18 17.22 -12.26
N GLU A 67 -15.32 16.83 -12.81
CA GLU A 67 -15.74 15.45 -13.06
C GLU A 67 -14.79 14.75 -14.03
N LEU A 68 -14.41 15.41 -15.12
CA LEU A 68 -13.48 14.87 -16.11
C LEU A 68 -12.06 14.78 -15.53
N LEU A 69 -11.63 15.76 -14.74
CA LEU A 69 -10.32 15.75 -14.14
C LEU A 69 -10.20 14.67 -13.03
N SER A 70 -11.22 14.53 -12.17
CA SER A 70 -11.33 13.43 -11.21
C SER A 70 -11.35 12.06 -11.91
N HIS A 71 -12.01 11.94 -13.06
CA HIS A 71 -12.01 10.69 -13.84
C HIS A 71 -10.62 10.35 -14.38
N ILE A 72 -9.88 11.33 -14.91
CA ILE A 72 -8.48 11.16 -15.35
C ILE A 72 -7.60 10.71 -14.17
N PHE A 73 -7.75 11.31 -12.99
CA PHE A 73 -7.01 10.87 -11.80
C PHE A 73 -7.38 9.44 -11.38
N LEU A 74 -8.65 9.06 -11.52
CA LEU A 74 -9.13 7.73 -11.17
C LEU A 74 -8.54 6.64 -12.07
N ILE A 75 -8.34 6.92 -13.36
CA ILE A 75 -7.62 5.99 -14.27
C ILE A 75 -6.21 5.71 -13.75
N GLY A 76 -5.48 6.74 -13.31
CA GLY A 76 -4.17 6.57 -12.68
C GLY A 76 -4.23 5.78 -11.36
N ALA A 77 -5.18 6.11 -10.48
CA ALA A 77 -5.35 5.41 -9.20
C ALA A 77 -5.74 3.92 -9.39
N LEU A 78 -6.52 3.58 -10.42
CA LEU A 78 -6.84 2.19 -10.77
C LEU A 78 -5.61 1.46 -11.30
N ARG A 79 -4.79 2.11 -12.14
CA ARG A 79 -3.50 1.54 -12.59
C ARG A 79 -2.54 1.28 -11.43
N ASP A 80 -2.44 2.19 -10.46
CA ASP A 80 -1.64 1.96 -9.24
C ASP A 80 -2.03 0.63 -8.54
N ILE A 81 -3.34 0.33 -8.50
CA ILE A 81 -3.89 -0.89 -7.90
C ILE A 81 -3.61 -2.13 -8.76
N GLU A 82 -3.79 -2.03 -10.08
CA GLU A 82 -3.58 -3.13 -11.05
C GLU A 82 -2.10 -3.52 -11.18
N GLU A 83 -1.21 -2.53 -11.21
CA GLU A 83 0.25 -2.70 -11.28
C GLU A 83 0.87 -3.04 -9.90
N PHE A 84 0.06 -3.22 -8.87
CA PHE A 84 0.48 -3.47 -7.48
C PHE A 84 1.55 -2.46 -6.99
N THR A 85 1.40 -1.16 -7.28
CA THR A 85 2.37 -0.13 -6.85
C THR A 85 2.43 0.01 -5.31
N PRO A 86 3.57 0.40 -4.73
CA PRO A 86 3.77 0.42 -3.27
C PRO A 86 2.87 1.39 -2.49
N PHE A 87 2.30 2.40 -3.15
CA PHE A 87 1.45 3.45 -2.58
C PHE A 87 0.61 4.08 -3.72
N PRO A 88 -0.46 4.85 -3.45
CA PRO A 88 -1.28 5.49 -4.49
C PRO A 88 -0.54 6.66 -5.16
N SER A 89 0.48 6.31 -5.97
CA SER A 89 1.39 7.20 -6.69
C SER A 89 0.64 8.27 -7.49
N SER A 90 -0.39 7.87 -8.23
CA SER A 90 -1.18 8.74 -9.08
C SER A 90 -2.03 9.73 -8.28
N SER A 91 -2.69 9.27 -7.22
CA SER A 91 -3.50 10.12 -6.33
C SER A 91 -2.66 11.13 -5.57
N ILE A 92 -1.47 10.70 -5.10
CA ILE A 92 -0.47 11.56 -4.47
C ILE A 92 0.05 12.58 -5.49
N ALA A 93 0.53 12.15 -6.65
CA ALA A 93 1.05 13.03 -7.70
C ALA A 93 0.01 14.11 -8.08
N ALA A 94 -1.24 13.71 -8.34
CA ALA A 94 -2.33 14.63 -8.61
C ALA A 94 -2.50 15.69 -7.50
N SER A 95 -2.41 15.27 -6.23
CA SER A 95 -2.51 16.20 -5.08
C SER A 95 -1.31 17.15 -4.89
N HIS A 96 -0.24 17.01 -5.69
CA HIS A 96 0.97 17.82 -5.63
C HIS A 96 1.21 18.71 -6.87
N VAL A 97 0.44 18.58 -7.97
CA VAL A 97 0.63 19.40 -9.19
C VAL A 97 0.29 20.88 -8.97
N CYS A 98 -0.92 21.19 -8.52
CA CYS A 98 -1.35 22.57 -8.26
C CYS A 98 -2.48 22.61 -7.22
N ARG A 99 -2.86 23.82 -6.77
CA ARG A 99 -3.92 23.99 -5.77
C ARG A 99 -5.26 23.37 -6.19
N ARG A 100 -5.70 23.62 -7.43
CA ARG A 100 -6.96 23.06 -7.97
C ARG A 100 -6.93 21.53 -7.98
N TRP A 101 -5.84 20.92 -8.45
CA TRP A 101 -5.69 19.46 -8.48
C TRP A 101 -5.63 18.85 -7.08
N ARG A 102 -5.02 19.54 -6.11
CA ARG A 102 -5.04 19.16 -4.69
C ARG A 102 -6.44 19.16 -4.10
N GLU A 103 -7.19 20.25 -4.29
CA GLU A 103 -8.57 20.37 -3.82
C GLU A 103 -9.45 19.25 -4.41
N ILE A 104 -9.31 18.99 -5.71
CA ILE A 104 -10.03 17.91 -6.42
C ILE A 104 -9.61 16.51 -5.94
N SER A 105 -8.31 16.25 -5.83
CA SER A 105 -7.80 14.93 -5.40
C SER A 105 -8.21 14.61 -3.96
N ILE A 106 -8.14 15.57 -3.03
CA ILE A 106 -8.55 15.37 -1.64
C ILE A 106 -10.08 15.24 -1.49
N SER A 107 -10.86 15.94 -2.32
CA SER A 107 -12.33 15.88 -2.33
C SER A 107 -12.91 14.72 -3.16
N THR A 108 -12.07 13.86 -3.75
CA THR A 108 -12.50 12.67 -4.52
C THR A 108 -12.08 11.38 -3.79
N PRO A 109 -12.93 10.81 -2.91
CA PRO A 109 -12.51 9.71 -2.01
C PRO A 109 -12.14 8.41 -2.73
N SER A 110 -12.69 8.18 -3.92
CA SER A 110 -12.38 6.98 -4.72
C SER A 110 -10.90 6.85 -5.08
N LEU A 111 -10.18 7.96 -5.21
CA LEU A 111 -8.72 7.99 -5.46
C LEU A 111 -7.89 7.41 -4.30
N TRP A 112 -8.46 7.34 -3.09
CA TRP A 112 -7.73 6.97 -1.86
C TRP A 112 -8.09 5.57 -1.37
N THR A 113 -8.69 4.76 -2.24
CA THR A 113 -9.18 3.41 -1.89
C THR A 113 -8.12 2.31 -2.01
N HIS A 114 -6.94 2.61 -2.55
CA HIS A 114 -5.74 1.75 -2.50
C HIS A 114 -5.24 1.62 -1.06
N PHE A 115 -5.44 0.46 -0.45
CA PHE A 115 -4.99 0.15 0.89
C PHE A 115 -3.87 -0.89 0.89
N ARG A 116 -2.90 -0.70 1.79
CA ARG A 116 -1.88 -1.69 2.14
C ARG A 116 -1.72 -1.73 3.66
N PRO A 117 -1.33 -2.87 4.23
CA PRO A 117 -0.87 -2.89 5.61
C PRO A 117 0.25 -1.86 5.81
N ARG A 118 0.18 -1.08 6.88
CA ARG A 118 1.08 0.07 7.17
C ARG A 118 0.96 1.28 6.22
N ALA A 119 -0.11 1.40 5.42
CA ALA A 119 -0.40 2.62 4.66
C ALA A 119 -0.60 3.85 5.58
N HIS A 120 -0.34 5.06 5.05
CA HIS A 120 -0.48 6.29 5.83
C HIS A 120 -1.94 6.52 6.24
N VAL A 121 -2.18 6.85 7.51
CA VAL A 121 -3.54 6.98 8.08
C VAL A 121 -4.40 8.00 7.32
N GLU A 122 -3.79 9.09 6.84
CA GLU A 122 -4.49 10.09 6.02
C GLU A 122 -5.12 9.51 4.77
N TRP A 123 -4.51 8.53 4.09
CA TRP A 123 -5.08 7.94 2.88
C TRP A 123 -6.37 7.18 3.22
N THR A 124 -6.38 6.47 4.35
CA THR A 124 -7.59 5.79 4.87
C THR A 124 -8.68 6.80 5.24
N LEU A 125 -8.33 7.96 5.82
CA LEU A 125 -9.28 9.03 6.13
C LEU A 125 -9.84 9.67 4.85
N ARG A 126 -8.99 9.95 3.86
CA ARG A 126 -9.40 10.50 2.55
C ARG A 126 -10.32 9.57 1.76
N ALA A 127 -10.28 8.26 2.01
CA ALA A 127 -11.24 7.30 1.44
C ALA A 127 -12.68 7.45 1.97
N GLN A 128 -12.90 8.23 3.03
CA GLN A 128 -14.23 8.54 3.60
C GLN A 128 -15.13 7.31 3.85
N GLY A 129 -14.53 6.19 4.26
CA GLY A 129 -15.26 4.94 4.51
C GLY A 129 -15.71 4.17 3.26
N LEU A 130 -15.29 4.56 2.05
CA LEU A 130 -15.50 3.76 0.85
C LEU A 130 -14.82 2.38 0.95
N PRO A 131 -15.40 1.34 0.35
CA PRO A 131 -14.76 0.03 0.26
C PRO A 131 -13.39 0.06 -0.43
N GLN A 132 -12.39 -0.56 0.21
CA GLN A 132 -10.96 -0.44 -0.17
C GLN A 132 -10.44 -1.63 -0.98
N ASP A 133 -9.47 -1.39 -1.87
CA ASP A 133 -8.66 -2.44 -2.47
C ASP A 133 -7.51 -2.76 -1.52
N PHE A 134 -7.52 -3.96 -0.97
CA PHE A 134 -6.53 -4.43 -0.02
C PHE A 134 -5.44 -5.19 -0.77
N LEU A 135 -4.27 -4.55 -0.92
CA LEU A 135 -3.12 -5.15 -1.58
C LEU A 135 -2.16 -5.71 -0.52
N VAL A 136 -1.87 -7.00 -0.61
CA VAL A 136 -0.94 -7.72 0.27
C VAL A 136 0.32 -8.07 -0.53
N PRO A 137 1.41 -7.31 -0.39
CA PRO A 137 2.66 -7.61 -1.07
C PRO A 137 3.39 -8.83 -0.44
N PRO A 138 4.38 -9.40 -1.15
CA PRO A 138 5.22 -10.51 -0.70
C PRO A 138 5.68 -10.41 0.77
N GLY A 139 5.48 -11.48 1.52
CA GLY A 139 5.89 -11.59 2.93
C GLY A 139 5.06 -10.77 3.94
N ARG A 140 4.07 -9.97 3.51
CA ARG A 140 3.32 -9.04 4.40
C ARG A 140 1.97 -9.56 4.91
N LEU A 141 1.59 -10.81 4.61
CA LEU A 141 0.32 -11.42 5.09
C LEU A 141 0.05 -11.22 6.59
N ARG A 142 1.08 -11.34 7.43
CA ARG A 142 0.94 -11.21 8.90
C ARG A 142 0.48 -9.82 9.34
N ASP A 143 0.82 -8.78 8.58
CA ASP A 143 0.46 -7.39 8.92
C ASP A 143 -1.06 -7.15 8.79
N CYS A 144 -1.80 -8.00 8.04
CA CYS A 144 -3.25 -7.85 7.86
C CYS A 144 -4.05 -7.96 9.17
N LYS A 145 -3.53 -8.69 10.18
CA LYS A 145 -4.23 -8.89 11.46
C LYS A 145 -4.56 -7.59 12.20
N ASN A 146 -3.77 -6.54 11.97
CA ASN A 146 -3.94 -5.25 12.64
C ASN A 146 -4.93 -4.31 11.92
N HIS A 147 -5.58 -4.79 10.86
CA HIS A 147 -6.41 -3.99 9.95
C HIS A 147 -7.83 -4.55 9.79
N GLU A 148 -8.40 -5.15 10.85
CA GLU A 148 -9.78 -5.67 10.88
C GLU A 148 -10.86 -4.74 10.29
N PRO A 149 -10.93 -3.43 10.61
CA PRO A 149 -11.97 -2.57 10.06
C PRO A 149 -11.85 -2.40 8.53
N ASN A 150 -10.62 -2.29 8.02
CA ASN A 150 -10.34 -2.22 6.58
C ASN A 150 -10.68 -3.54 5.87
N LEU A 151 -10.34 -4.69 6.49
CA LEU A 151 -10.67 -6.02 5.97
C LEU A 151 -12.19 -6.25 5.87
N ARG A 152 -12.97 -5.79 6.86
CA ARG A 152 -14.44 -5.88 6.83
C ARG A 152 -15.07 -5.01 5.74
N ASN A 153 -14.46 -3.88 5.42
CA ASN A 153 -14.90 -2.94 4.39
C ASN A 153 -14.03 -2.99 3.13
N MET A 154 -13.64 -4.20 2.72
CA MET A 154 -12.82 -4.44 1.55
C MET A 154 -13.69 -4.70 0.31
N ARG A 155 -13.33 -4.11 -0.83
CA ARG A 155 -13.93 -4.44 -2.15
C ARG A 155 -13.10 -5.43 -2.97
N SER A 156 -11.77 -5.40 -2.84
CA SER A 156 -10.89 -6.38 -3.48
C SER A 156 -9.79 -6.81 -2.54
N LEU A 157 -9.43 -8.09 -2.60
CA LEU A 157 -8.24 -8.63 -1.94
C LEU A 157 -7.29 -9.08 -3.04
N ARG A 158 -6.14 -8.43 -3.15
CA ARG A 158 -5.10 -8.79 -4.10
C ARG A 158 -3.86 -9.22 -3.34
N ILE A 159 -3.45 -10.48 -3.48
CA ILE A 159 -2.35 -11.08 -2.73
C ILE A 159 -1.28 -11.55 -3.72
N HIS A 160 -0.05 -11.14 -3.49
CA HIS A 160 1.10 -11.60 -4.26
C HIS A 160 2.10 -12.35 -3.35
N SER A 161 2.49 -13.56 -3.75
CA SER A 161 3.54 -14.36 -3.12
C SER A 161 4.83 -14.25 -3.90
N PRO A 162 5.98 -14.30 -3.22
CA PRO A 162 7.15 -14.86 -3.86
C PRO A 162 6.99 -16.39 -3.98
N ALA A 163 7.59 -17.00 -4.99
CA ALA A 163 7.70 -18.45 -5.06
C ALA A 163 8.61 -18.96 -3.93
N VAL A 164 8.17 -20.00 -3.21
CA VAL A 164 8.93 -20.55 -2.07
C VAL A 164 9.56 -21.88 -2.46
N GLN A 165 10.89 -21.96 -2.36
CA GLN A 165 11.63 -23.20 -2.58
C GLN A 165 11.26 -24.26 -1.53
N TYR A 166 11.16 -25.52 -1.98
CA TYR A 166 11.05 -26.75 -1.17
C TYR A 166 10.13 -26.73 0.06
N GLY A 167 8.91 -27.26 -0.11
CA GLY A 167 8.11 -27.83 0.98
C GLY A 167 7.39 -26.86 1.92
N ARG A 168 7.66 -25.56 1.88
CA ARG A 168 6.87 -24.55 2.61
C ARG A 168 5.62 -24.13 1.81
N TRP A 169 4.52 -23.92 2.53
CA TRP A 169 3.33 -23.25 2.00
C TRP A 169 3.69 -21.80 1.64
N GLY A 170 3.36 -21.34 0.43
CA GLY A 170 3.56 -19.95 0.02
C GLY A 170 2.68 -19.00 0.82
N PHE A 171 1.45 -19.43 1.11
CA PHE A 171 0.50 -18.67 1.92
C PHE A 171 -0.33 -19.56 2.84
N ASP A 172 -0.61 -19.08 4.05
CA ASP A 172 -1.73 -19.56 4.88
C ASP A 172 -2.72 -18.42 5.12
N LEU A 173 -3.76 -18.37 4.29
CA LEU A 173 -4.78 -17.31 4.31
C LEU A 173 -5.80 -17.49 5.46
N SER A 174 -5.81 -18.66 6.11
CA SER A 174 -6.77 -18.98 7.16
C SER A 174 -6.66 -18.07 8.40
N SER A 175 -5.48 -17.47 8.60
CA SER A 175 -5.11 -16.84 9.86
C SER A 175 -5.20 -15.31 9.90
N CYS A 176 -5.40 -14.63 8.76
CA CYS A 176 -5.19 -13.18 8.65
C CYS A 176 -6.29 -12.42 7.87
N CYS A 177 -6.38 -12.59 6.55
CA CYS A 177 -7.19 -11.72 5.67
C CYS A 177 -8.57 -12.29 5.30
N MET A 178 -8.85 -13.56 5.61
CA MET A 178 -10.11 -14.24 5.26
C MET A 178 -10.92 -14.73 6.48
N SER A 179 -10.54 -14.30 7.69
CA SER A 179 -11.15 -14.71 8.98
C SER A 179 -12.38 -13.88 9.39
N LEU A 180 -12.64 -12.78 8.68
CA LEU A 180 -13.71 -11.82 8.92
C LEU A 180 -14.72 -11.81 7.76
N PRO A 181 -16.01 -11.51 8.00
CA PRO A 181 -16.97 -11.23 6.94
C PRO A 181 -16.48 -10.11 6.01
N ALA A 182 -16.73 -10.27 4.71
CA ALA A 182 -16.33 -9.31 3.67
C ALA A 182 -17.50 -9.05 2.69
N PRO A 183 -18.63 -8.48 3.16
CA PRO A 183 -19.87 -8.37 2.39
C PRO A 183 -19.76 -7.48 1.14
N ASN A 184 -18.85 -6.50 1.17
CA ASN A 184 -18.60 -5.58 0.06
C ASN A 184 -17.60 -6.14 -0.98
N MET A 185 -17.01 -7.31 -0.73
CA MET A 185 -15.94 -7.87 -1.53
C MET A 185 -16.45 -8.43 -2.86
N LYS A 186 -15.86 -7.94 -3.97
CA LYS A 186 -16.19 -8.29 -5.36
C LYS A 186 -15.09 -9.07 -6.06
N LEU A 187 -13.83 -8.72 -5.81
CA LEU A 187 -12.66 -9.30 -6.49
C LEU A 187 -11.73 -10.01 -5.50
N LEU A 188 -11.32 -11.23 -5.84
CA LEU A 188 -10.22 -11.94 -5.19
C LEU A 188 -9.15 -12.25 -6.25
N GLN A 189 -7.93 -11.73 -6.04
CA GLN A 189 -6.79 -11.98 -6.93
C GLN A 189 -5.62 -12.59 -6.14
N LEU A 190 -5.12 -13.73 -6.62
CA LEU A 190 -3.98 -14.44 -6.04
C LEU A 190 -2.92 -14.64 -7.14
N SER A 191 -1.71 -14.09 -6.95
CA SER A 191 -0.58 -14.28 -7.87
C SER A 191 0.67 -14.84 -7.17
N GLY A 192 1.25 -15.91 -7.71
CA GLY A 192 2.65 -16.26 -7.48
C GLY A 192 3.61 -15.44 -8.34
N ASP A 193 4.91 -15.65 -8.14
CA ASP A 193 6.00 -15.24 -9.05
C ASP A 193 6.00 -16.08 -10.34
N ASP A 194 6.80 -15.65 -11.33
CA ASP A 194 7.16 -16.46 -12.49
C ASP A 194 8.04 -17.66 -12.15
N TYR A 195 7.88 -18.71 -12.95
CA TYR A 195 8.68 -19.91 -12.90
C TYR A 195 10.09 -19.62 -13.42
N GLY A 196 11.06 -19.46 -12.51
CA GLY A 196 12.46 -19.32 -12.89
C GLY A 196 12.96 -20.56 -13.63
N GLU A 197 13.43 -20.37 -14.86
CA GLU A 197 14.01 -21.44 -15.68
C GLU A 197 15.25 -22.04 -14.98
N GLY A 198 15.17 -23.30 -14.55
CA GLY A 198 16.34 -24.09 -14.15
C GLY A 198 16.20 -25.06 -12.98
N HIS A 199 15.27 -24.84 -12.03
CA HIS A 199 15.28 -25.56 -10.73
C HIS A 199 13.93 -26.18 -10.30
N GLY A 200 13.19 -26.75 -11.25
CA GLY A 200 11.98 -27.53 -10.97
C GLY A 200 10.74 -26.67 -10.67
N HIS A 201 9.65 -27.31 -10.26
CA HIS A 201 8.35 -26.64 -10.10
C HIS A 201 8.31 -25.72 -8.86
N HIS A 202 8.73 -24.46 -9.02
CA HIS A 202 8.60 -23.41 -8.02
C HIS A 202 7.20 -22.78 -8.05
N PHE A 203 6.28 -23.23 -7.20
CA PHE A 203 4.93 -22.64 -7.13
C PHE A 203 4.48 -22.24 -5.73
N SER A 204 3.72 -21.15 -5.67
CA SER A 204 3.15 -20.62 -4.44
C SER A 204 1.93 -21.45 -4.03
N ARG A 205 2.11 -22.40 -3.11
CA ARG A 205 1.00 -23.18 -2.54
C ARG A 205 0.12 -22.32 -1.64
N VAL A 206 -1.17 -22.28 -1.92
CA VAL A 206 -2.15 -21.50 -1.15
C VAL A 206 -2.96 -22.42 -0.23
N LYS A 207 -2.89 -22.19 1.09
CA LYS A 207 -3.78 -22.83 2.06
C LYS A 207 -4.94 -21.90 2.40
N PHE A 208 -6.16 -22.36 2.13
CA PHE A 208 -7.41 -21.66 2.42
C PHE A 208 -7.98 -22.07 3.79
N PRO A 209 -8.74 -21.18 4.47
CA PRO A 209 -9.64 -21.60 5.55
C PRO A 209 -10.77 -22.49 5.01
N SER A 210 -11.35 -23.32 5.88
CA SER A 210 -12.55 -24.12 5.57
C SER A 210 -13.79 -23.26 5.27
N SER A 211 -13.92 -22.10 5.94
CA SER A 211 -15.02 -21.14 5.76
C SER A 211 -14.49 -19.73 5.45
N PRO A 212 -14.01 -19.48 4.21
CA PRO A 212 -13.49 -18.17 3.82
C PRO A 212 -14.55 -17.08 4.00
N PHE A 213 -14.14 -15.96 4.59
CA PHE A 213 -15.00 -14.84 4.95
C PHE A 213 -16.22 -15.22 5.81
N ARG A 214 -16.15 -16.36 6.52
CA ARG A 214 -17.28 -16.97 7.25
C ARG A 214 -18.51 -17.24 6.35
N GLY A 215 -18.29 -17.45 5.04
CA GLY A 215 -19.35 -17.57 4.04
C GLY A 215 -20.06 -16.25 3.68
N GLN A 216 -19.63 -15.12 4.25
CA GLN A 216 -20.23 -13.80 4.01
C GLN A 216 -19.36 -12.99 3.06
N HIS A 217 -19.51 -13.27 1.77
CA HIS A 217 -18.87 -12.55 0.66
C HIS A 217 -19.85 -12.33 -0.50
N ASN A 218 -19.57 -11.35 -1.36
CA ASN A 218 -20.36 -11.08 -2.57
C ASN A 218 -19.46 -11.07 -3.82
N LEU A 219 -18.51 -12.01 -3.84
CA LEU A 219 -17.55 -12.19 -4.92
C LEU A 219 -18.26 -12.31 -6.27
N LYS A 220 -17.67 -11.66 -7.27
CA LYS A 220 -18.05 -11.71 -8.67
C LYS A 220 -16.87 -12.08 -9.56
N GLU A 221 -15.65 -11.83 -9.11
CA GLU A 221 -14.46 -11.98 -9.92
C GLU A 221 -13.38 -12.70 -9.11
N VAL A 222 -12.89 -13.82 -9.63
CA VAL A 222 -11.79 -14.58 -9.04
C VAL A 222 -10.69 -14.77 -10.09
N VAL A 223 -9.49 -14.34 -9.72
CA VAL A 223 -8.29 -14.42 -10.56
C VAL A 223 -7.23 -15.20 -9.79
N ILE A 224 -6.77 -16.33 -10.33
CA ILE A 224 -5.73 -17.16 -9.72
C ILE A 224 -4.64 -17.39 -10.76
N SER A 225 -3.43 -16.92 -10.45
CA SER A 225 -2.29 -16.96 -11.36
C SER A 225 -1.06 -17.54 -10.67
N ARG A 226 -0.40 -18.53 -11.27
CA ARG A 226 0.89 -19.11 -10.79
C ARG A 226 0.82 -19.63 -9.34
N CYS A 227 -0.35 -20.14 -8.95
CA CYS A 227 -0.68 -20.57 -7.59
C CYS A 227 -1.07 -22.05 -7.56
N GLY A 228 -0.42 -22.84 -6.69
CA GLY A 228 -0.86 -24.21 -6.41
C GLY A 228 -2.06 -24.19 -5.47
N PHE A 229 -3.21 -24.63 -5.96
CA PHE A 229 -4.49 -24.50 -5.27
C PHE A 229 -5.26 -25.83 -5.27
N ARG A 230 -5.82 -26.19 -4.10
CA ARG A 230 -6.48 -27.50 -3.90
C ARG A 230 -7.90 -27.42 -3.33
N ALA A 231 -8.33 -26.24 -2.88
CA ALA A 231 -9.64 -26.04 -2.25
C ALA A 231 -10.73 -25.67 -3.27
N TRP A 232 -10.79 -26.38 -4.41
CA TRP A 232 -11.68 -26.04 -5.54
C TRP A 232 -13.17 -26.14 -5.19
N ASP A 233 -13.52 -26.92 -4.16
CA ASP A 233 -14.88 -27.01 -3.60
C ASP A 233 -15.29 -25.80 -2.73
N SER A 234 -14.48 -24.73 -2.70
CA SER A 234 -14.76 -23.55 -1.88
C SER A 234 -15.85 -22.66 -2.47
N LEU A 235 -16.77 -22.19 -1.63
CA LEU A 235 -17.88 -21.30 -2.02
C LEU A 235 -17.45 -19.96 -2.63
N ILE A 236 -16.16 -19.60 -2.56
CA ILE A 236 -15.61 -18.44 -3.28
C ILE A 236 -15.79 -18.55 -4.81
N PHE A 237 -15.94 -19.77 -5.34
CA PHE A 237 -16.15 -20.05 -6.75
C PHE A 237 -17.62 -20.21 -7.14
N ALA A 238 -18.56 -19.81 -6.28
CA ALA A 238 -19.99 -19.82 -6.57
C ALA A 238 -20.50 -18.41 -6.90
N GLY A 239 -21.45 -18.30 -7.84
CA GLY A 239 -22.10 -17.04 -8.20
C GLY A 239 -21.17 -16.00 -8.84
N LEU A 240 -20.11 -16.44 -9.50
CA LEU A 240 -19.16 -15.57 -10.20
C LEU A 240 -19.72 -15.04 -11.53
N ARG A 241 -19.08 -13.95 -11.97
CA ARG A 241 -19.23 -13.27 -13.25
C ARG A 241 -17.96 -13.39 -14.09
N ARG A 242 -16.78 -13.40 -13.44
CA ARG A 242 -15.47 -13.65 -14.06
C ARG A 242 -14.68 -14.71 -13.29
N LEU A 243 -14.11 -15.66 -14.03
CA LEU A 243 -13.12 -16.61 -13.54
C LEU A 243 -11.90 -16.61 -14.48
N ASP A 244 -10.73 -16.30 -13.93
CA ASP A 244 -9.48 -16.23 -14.69
C ASP A 244 -8.40 -17.10 -14.01
N LEU A 245 -8.00 -18.19 -14.67
CA LEU A 245 -7.02 -19.16 -14.20
C LEU A 245 -5.80 -19.14 -15.13
N HIS A 246 -4.60 -18.96 -14.56
CA HIS A 246 -3.36 -18.86 -15.31
C HIS A 246 -2.22 -19.63 -14.64
N GLY A 247 -1.48 -20.47 -15.37
CA GLY A 247 -0.26 -21.11 -14.86
C GLY A 247 -0.52 -21.96 -13.62
N ILE A 248 -1.56 -22.81 -13.62
CA ILE A 248 -1.95 -23.60 -12.45
C ILE A 248 -1.21 -24.95 -12.48
N PRO A 249 -0.36 -25.27 -11.47
CA PRO A 249 0.58 -26.40 -11.53
C PRO A 249 0.10 -27.70 -10.87
N ASP A 250 -0.96 -27.65 -10.05
CA ASP A 250 -1.65 -28.84 -9.54
C ASP A 250 -2.82 -29.11 -10.51
N SER A 251 -3.00 -30.34 -11.00
CA SER A 251 -4.00 -30.63 -12.03
C SER A 251 -5.43 -30.35 -11.57
N LEU A 252 -6.11 -29.42 -12.23
CA LEU A 252 -7.52 -29.15 -12.00
C LEU A 252 -8.34 -30.26 -12.67
N HIS A 253 -9.02 -31.12 -11.90
CA HIS A 253 -9.90 -32.13 -12.48
C HIS A 253 -11.11 -31.48 -13.17
N VAL A 254 -11.50 -32.03 -14.34
CA VAL A 254 -12.67 -31.60 -15.11
C VAL A 254 -13.92 -31.52 -14.23
N ASP A 255 -14.18 -32.52 -13.40
CA ASP A 255 -15.34 -32.54 -12.48
C ASP A 255 -15.42 -31.31 -11.57
N LYS A 256 -14.26 -30.83 -11.09
CA LYS A 256 -14.18 -29.65 -10.22
C LYS A 256 -14.43 -28.37 -11.01
N LEU A 257 -13.88 -28.27 -12.23
CA LEU A 257 -14.18 -27.16 -13.14
C LEU A 257 -15.67 -27.12 -13.50
N LEU A 258 -16.28 -28.25 -13.88
CA LEU A 258 -17.70 -28.35 -14.18
C LEU A 258 -18.57 -27.99 -12.96
N SER A 259 -18.19 -28.43 -11.75
CA SER A 259 -18.86 -28.04 -10.51
C SER A 259 -18.83 -26.52 -10.28
N ILE A 260 -17.69 -25.87 -10.53
CA ILE A 260 -17.56 -24.40 -10.44
C ILE A 260 -18.43 -23.69 -11.49
N LEU A 261 -18.43 -24.17 -12.74
CA LEU A 261 -19.22 -23.57 -13.82
C LEU A 261 -20.73 -23.70 -13.56
N THR A 262 -21.19 -24.87 -13.09
CA THR A 262 -22.60 -25.07 -12.69
C THR A 262 -23.01 -24.21 -11.49
N ALA A 263 -22.08 -23.88 -10.59
CA ALA A 263 -22.30 -22.93 -9.50
C ALA A 263 -22.28 -21.46 -9.94
N CYS A 264 -21.97 -21.15 -11.21
CA CYS A 264 -21.85 -19.80 -11.75
C CYS A 264 -22.77 -19.55 -12.98
N PRO A 265 -24.11 -19.56 -12.82
CA PRO A 265 -25.05 -19.32 -13.92
C PRO A 265 -24.98 -17.90 -14.51
N THR A 266 -24.26 -16.97 -13.87
CA THR A 266 -24.06 -15.58 -14.29
C THR A 266 -22.64 -15.32 -14.83
N LEU A 267 -21.91 -16.35 -15.24
CA LEU A 267 -20.53 -16.20 -15.73
C LEU A 267 -20.52 -15.53 -17.12
N GLU A 268 -19.90 -14.36 -17.20
CA GLU A 268 -19.71 -13.58 -18.43
C GLU A 268 -18.32 -13.81 -19.03
N GLU A 269 -17.30 -14.01 -18.19
CA GLU A 269 -15.89 -14.18 -18.57
C GLU A 269 -15.29 -15.45 -17.97
N LEU A 270 -14.81 -16.36 -18.83
CA LEU A 270 -13.98 -17.51 -18.45
C LEU A 270 -12.65 -17.46 -19.19
N SER A 271 -11.54 -17.47 -18.46
CA SER A 271 -10.18 -17.55 -18.98
C SER A 271 -9.45 -18.68 -18.29
N ILE A 272 -8.88 -19.60 -19.08
CA ILE A 272 -8.01 -20.69 -18.61
C ILE A 272 -6.80 -20.74 -19.52
N ARG A 273 -5.60 -20.51 -18.96
CA ARG A 273 -4.33 -20.41 -19.67
C ARG A 273 -3.26 -21.18 -18.90
N GLU A 274 -2.40 -21.94 -19.58
CA GLU A 274 -1.28 -22.67 -18.94
C GLU A 274 -1.73 -23.49 -17.71
N CYS A 275 -2.87 -24.19 -17.81
CA CYS A 275 -3.42 -25.02 -16.74
C CYS A 275 -3.48 -26.47 -17.20
N ASP A 276 -2.87 -27.37 -16.43
CA ASP A 276 -3.06 -28.80 -16.65
C ASP A 276 -4.44 -29.23 -16.13
N ILE A 277 -5.35 -29.54 -17.05
CA ILE A 277 -6.68 -30.06 -16.73
C ILE A 277 -6.60 -31.59 -16.77
N ALA A 278 -6.77 -32.24 -15.62
CA ALA A 278 -6.87 -33.70 -15.55
C ALA A 278 -8.31 -34.14 -15.85
N LEU A 279 -8.45 -35.25 -16.58
CA LEU A 279 -9.73 -35.95 -16.74
C LEU A 279 -10.23 -36.53 -15.41
#